data_AF-A0A367LV40-F1
#
_entry.id   AF-A0A367LV40-F1
#
_cell.length_a   1.000
_cell.length_b   1.000
_cell.length_c   1.000
_cell.angle_alpha   90.00
_cell.angle_beta   90.00
_cell.angle_gamma   90.00
#
_symmetry.space_group_name_H-M   'P 1'
#
loop_
_entity.id
_entity.type
_entity.pdbx_description
1 polymer ?
#
loop_
_entity_poly.entity_id
_entity_poly.type
_entity_poly.pdbx_seq_one_letter_code
_entity_poly.pdbx_strand_id
1 'polypeptide(L)'
;LKIGRYPFALVLTCLRESGMTAFFTRSSAANIPVNLQLCERLGLHEDTYSVSIPLGATINMAGAAITITVLTLAAVHTLGIAVDVPTAILLSVVASICACGA
;
A
#
# COMPACT_ATOMS: atom_id res chain seq x y z
N LEU A 1 1.90 14.64 -18.98
CA LEU A 1 0.49 14.38 -18.61
C LEU A 1 -0.13 15.66 -18.02
N LYS A 2 -1.13 16.24 -18.69
CA LYS A 2 -1.99 17.26 -18.05
C LYS A 2 -2.99 16.52 -17.16
N ILE A 3 -3.14 16.96 -15.91
CA ILE A 3 -4.05 16.47 -14.86
C ILE A 3 -5.55 16.73 -15.21
N GLY A 4 -5.92 16.67 -16.49
CA GLY A 4 -7.23 17.06 -17.02
C GLY A 4 -8.04 15.92 -17.66
N ARG A 5 -7.72 14.65 -17.37
CA ARG A 5 -8.37 13.48 -17.99
C ARG A 5 -9.01 12.62 -16.91
N TYR A 6 -10.23 12.15 -17.16
CA TYR A 6 -11.12 11.47 -16.21
C TYR A 6 -10.38 10.50 -15.27
N PRO A 7 -10.22 10.85 -13.98
CA PRO A 7 -9.38 10.09 -13.04
C PRO A 7 -9.87 8.66 -12.83
N PHE A 8 -11.19 8.45 -12.94
CA PHE A 8 -11.81 7.14 -12.76
C PHE A 8 -11.34 6.09 -13.78
N ALA A 9 -11.16 6.47 -15.05
CA ALA A 9 -10.69 5.55 -16.09
C ALA A 9 -9.24 5.10 -15.85
N LEU A 10 -8.40 6.02 -15.36
CA LEU A 10 -7.01 5.72 -14.99
C LEU A 10 -6.97 4.78 -13.79
N VAL A 11 -7.73 5.10 -12.74
CA VAL A 11 -7.81 4.28 -11.52
C VAL A 11 -8.28 2.86 -11.84
N LEU A 12 -9.33 2.70 -12.65
CA LEU A 12 -9.83 1.39 -13.10
C LEU A 12 -8.78 0.59 -13.88
N THR A 13 -8.02 1.25 -14.75
CA THR A 13 -6.96 0.59 -15.52
C THR A 13 -5.84 0.10 -14.60
N CYS A 14 -5.40 0.94 -13.66
CA CYS A 14 -4.39 0.57 -12.67
C CYS A 14 -4.88 -0.56 -11.75
N LEU A 15 -6.13 -0.50 -11.28
CA LEU A 15 -6.74 -1.53 -10.45
C LEU A 15 -6.82 -2.88 -11.17
N ARG A 16 -7.21 -2.87 -12.45
CA ARG A 16 -7.36 -4.09 -13.23
C ARG A 16 -6.02 -4.78 -13.48
N GLU A 17 -4.98 -4.04 -13.82
CA GLU A 17 -3.69 -4.67 -14.20
C GLU A 17 -2.78 -4.90 -13.00
N SER A 18 -2.53 -3.85 -12.22
CA SER A 18 -1.66 -3.89 -11.05
C SER A 18 -2.39 -4.47 -9.83
N GLY A 19 -3.63 -4.04 -9.59
CA GLY A 19 -4.40 -4.49 -8.42
C GLY A 19 -4.76 -5.98 -8.45
N MET A 20 -5.20 -6.51 -9.59
CA MET A 20 -5.47 -7.95 -9.71
C MET A 20 -4.20 -8.78 -9.50
N THR A 21 -3.08 -8.38 -10.12
CA THR A 21 -1.81 -9.11 -10.00
C THR A 21 -1.29 -9.07 -8.56
N ALA A 22 -1.32 -7.91 -7.90
CA ALA A 22 -0.96 -7.79 -6.50
C ALA A 22 -1.83 -8.66 -5.56
N PHE A 23 -3.13 -8.74 -5.85
CA PHE A 23 -4.07 -9.54 -5.06
C PHE A 23 -3.76 -11.04 -5.12
N PHE A 24 -3.53 -11.57 -6.33
CA PHE A 24 -3.25 -13.00 -6.50
C PHE A 24 -1.83 -13.39 -6.10
N THR A 25 -0.85 -12.50 -6.29
CA THR A 25 0.54 -12.79 -5.90
C THR A 25 0.81 -12.55 -4.41
N ARG A 26 -0.06 -11.80 -3.71
CA ARG A 26 0.13 -11.38 -2.30
C ARG A 26 1.47 -10.69 -2.03
N SER A 27 2.11 -10.13 -3.07
CA SER A 27 3.44 -9.53 -2.94
C SER A 27 3.54 -8.22 -3.69
N SER A 28 3.86 -7.14 -2.97
CA SER A 28 4.15 -5.83 -3.55
C SER A 28 5.39 -5.86 -4.44
N ALA A 29 6.40 -6.68 -4.08
CA ALA A 29 7.63 -6.84 -4.84
C ALA A 29 7.39 -7.57 -6.18
N ALA A 30 6.51 -8.59 -6.19
CA ALA A 30 6.12 -9.28 -7.42
C ALA A 30 5.38 -8.36 -8.42
N ASN A 31 4.83 -7.25 -7.93
CA ASN A 31 4.07 -6.29 -8.73
C ASN A 31 4.92 -5.12 -9.26
N ILE A 32 6.20 -5.01 -8.87
CA ILE A 32 7.15 -4.02 -9.40
C ILE A 32 7.24 -4.06 -10.94
N PRO A 33 7.53 -5.21 -11.60
CA PRO A 33 7.66 -5.23 -13.06
C PRO A 33 6.35 -4.87 -13.79
N VAL A 34 5.21 -5.28 -13.24
CA VAL A 34 3.88 -4.95 -13.78
C VAL A 34 3.62 -3.45 -13.71
N ASN A 35 3.96 -2.81 -12.60
CA ASN A 35 3.83 -1.36 -12.44
C ASN A 35 4.78 -0.58 -13.36
N LEU A 36 6.01 -1.04 -13.55
CA LEU A 36 6.96 -0.39 -14.46
C LEU A 36 6.44 -0.41 -15.91
N GLN A 37 5.95 -1.57 -16.39
CA GLN A 37 5.36 -1.70 -17.73
C GLN A 37 4.08 -0.86 -17.89
N LEU A 38 3.25 -0.76 -16.84
CA LEU A 38 2.08 0.09 -16.84
C LEU A 38 2.46 1.58 -16.94
N CYS A 39 3.49 2.00 -16.20
CA CYS A 39 3.99 3.37 -16.25
C CYS A 39 4.56 3.74 -17.63
N GLU A 40 5.29 2.82 -18.27
CA GLU A 40 5.81 2.98 -19.63
C GLU A 40 4.66 3.16 -20.64
N ARG A 41 3.62 2.30 -20.58
CA ARG A 41 2.42 2.41 -21.43
C ARG A 41 1.63 3.70 -21.22
N LEU A 42 1.68 4.27 -20.01
CA LEU A 42 1.02 5.54 -19.69
C LEU A 42 1.85 6.76 -20.12
N GLY A 43 3.05 6.55 -20.68
CA GLY A 43 3.94 7.62 -21.14
C GLY A 43 4.47 8.48 -20.00
N LEU A 44 4.69 7.87 -18.83
CA LEU A 44 5.32 8.55 -17.69
C LEU A 44 6.83 8.68 -17.91
N HIS A 45 7.45 9.63 -17.21
CA HIS A 45 8.89 9.86 -17.32
C HIS A 45 9.66 8.72 -16.63
N GLU A 46 10.53 8.04 -17.37
CA GLU A 46 11.29 6.88 -16.90
C GLU A 46 12.10 7.17 -15.65
N ASP A 47 12.78 8.33 -15.62
CA ASP A 47 13.58 8.76 -14.46
C ASP A 47 12.75 8.88 -13.17
N THR A 48 11.44 9.14 -13.29
CA THR A 48 10.57 9.29 -12.12
C THR A 48 10.03 7.94 -11.64
N TYR A 49 9.46 7.13 -12.54
CA TYR A 49 8.80 5.89 -12.13
C TYR A 49 9.80 4.77 -11.81
N SER A 50 10.97 4.74 -12.45
CA SER A 50 12.01 3.73 -12.21
C SER A 50 12.54 3.74 -10.78
N VAL A 51 12.55 4.92 -10.14
CA VAL A 51 12.95 5.09 -8.73
C VAL A 51 11.75 5.05 -7.79
N SER A 52 10.64 5.71 -8.16
CA SER A 52 9.48 5.84 -7.26
C SER A 52 8.72 4.53 -7.05
N ILE A 53 8.63 3.65 -8.06
CA ILE A 53 7.90 2.38 -7.95
C ILE A 53 8.62 1.40 -6.99
N PRO A 54 9.92 1.10 -7.13
CA PRO A 54 10.62 0.22 -6.19
C PRO A 54 10.67 0.80 -4.77
N LEU A 55 10.94 2.10 -4.64
CA LEU A 55 10.96 2.79 -3.34
C LEU A 55 9.59 2.78 -2.66
N GLY A 56 8.52 2.99 -3.44
CA GLY A 56 7.15 2.92 -2.94
C GLY A 56 6.74 1.51 -2.55
N ALA A 57 7.21 0.47 -3.26
CA ALA A 57 6.89 -0.91 -2.96
C ALA A 57 7.42 -1.39 -1.60
N THR A 58 8.49 -0.78 -1.08
CA THR A 58 9.07 -1.09 0.23
C THR A 58 8.56 -0.16 1.34
N ILE A 59 8.41 1.14 1.07
CA ILE A 59 8.07 2.11 2.13
C ILE A 59 6.56 2.23 2.37
N ASN A 60 5.72 2.06 1.33
CA ASN A 60 4.29 2.36 1.42
C ASN A 60 3.43 1.16 1.88
N MET A 61 3.76 0.54 3.01
CA MET A 61 3.04 -0.66 3.48
C MET A 61 1.82 -0.37 4.37
N ALA A 62 0.90 0.49 3.90
CA ALA A 62 -0.34 0.82 4.61
C ALA A 62 -1.20 -0.42 4.93
N GLY A 63 -1.23 -1.41 4.03
CA GLY A 63 -1.97 -2.66 4.25
C GLY A 63 -1.48 -3.45 5.45
N ALA A 64 -0.16 -3.51 5.67
CA ALA A 64 0.40 -4.19 6.84
C ALA A 64 0.17 -3.40 8.12
N ALA A 65 0.30 -2.07 8.09
CA ALA A 65 0.00 -1.22 9.25
C ALA A 65 -1.43 -1.45 9.77
N ILE A 66 -2.41 -1.48 8.87
CA ILE A 66 -3.81 -1.77 9.21
C ILE A 66 -3.95 -3.20 9.76
N THR A 67 -3.34 -4.18 9.10
CA THR A 67 -3.42 -5.59 9.52
C THR A 67 -2.85 -5.79 10.92
N ILE A 68 -1.66 -5.26 11.20
CA ILE A 68 -1.02 -5.32 12.52
C ILE A 68 -1.93 -4.67 13.56
N THR A 69 -2.36 -3.43 13.32
CA THR A 69 -3.19 -2.68 14.28
C THR A 69 -4.50 -3.42 14.59
N VAL A 70 -5.22 -3.89 13.55
CA VAL A 70 -6.51 -4.55 13.70
C VAL A 70 -6.37 -5.90 14.39
N LEU A 71 -5.38 -6.71 14.01
CA LEU A 71 -5.15 -8.01 14.65
C LEU A 71 -4.70 -7.86 16.10
N THR A 72 -3.87 -6.86 16.41
CA THR A 72 -3.48 -6.56 17.79
C THR A 72 -4.69 -6.16 18.63
N LEU A 73 -5.54 -5.23 18.16
CA LEU A 73 -6.74 -4.83 18.89
C LEU A 73 -7.72 -6.00 19.07
N ALA A 74 -7.89 -6.84 18.06
CA ALA A 74 -8.74 -8.03 18.14
C ALA A 74 -8.22 -9.06 19.17
N ALA A 75 -6.90 -9.28 19.24
CA ALA A 75 -6.29 -10.18 20.22
C ALA A 75 -6.48 -9.66 21.65
N VAL A 76 -6.22 -8.38 21.88
CA VAL A 76 -6.33 -7.73 23.19
C VAL A 76 -7.79 -7.71 23.67
N HIS A 77 -8.74 -7.48 22.76
CA HIS A 77 -10.17 -7.60 23.03
C HIS A 77 -10.58 -9.03 23.44
N THR A 78 -10.03 -10.05 22.76
CA THR A 78 -10.30 -11.47 23.08
C THR A 78 -9.77 -11.87 24.46
N LEU A 79 -8.69 -11.23 24.91
CA LEU A 79 -8.09 -11.45 26.23
C LEU A 79 -8.75 -10.63 27.35
N GLY A 80 -9.77 -9.82 27.05
CA GLY A 80 -10.46 -8.98 28.05
C GLY A 80 -9.61 -7.81 28.57
N ILE A 81 -8.53 -7.45 27.86
CA ILE A 81 -7.68 -6.32 28.23
C ILE A 81 -8.33 -5.05 27.68
N ALA A 82 -8.58 -4.08 28.56
CA ALA A 82 -9.10 -2.78 28.15
C ALA A 82 -8.02 -1.96 27.44
N VAL A 83 -8.32 -1.47 26.24
CA VAL A 83 -7.50 -0.51 25.50
C VAL A 83 -8.24 0.81 25.46
N ASP A 84 -7.63 1.84 25.99
CA ASP A 84 -8.10 3.21 25.91
C ASP A 84 -7.81 3.82 24.52
N VAL A 85 -8.62 4.81 24.14
CA VAL A 85 -8.50 5.48 22.83
C VAL A 85 -7.10 6.08 22.58
N PRO A 86 -6.43 6.73 23.55
CA PRO A 86 -5.05 7.19 23.39
C PRO A 86 -4.06 6.07 23.06
N THR A 87 -4.13 4.94 23.76
CA THR A 87 -3.27 3.78 23.49
C THR A 87 -3.53 3.16 22.12
N ALA A 88 -4.79 3.13 21.68
CA ALA A 88 -5.13 2.65 20.32
C ALA A 88 -4.54 3.57 19.22
N ILE A 89 -4.56 4.89 19.43
CA ILE A 89 -3.93 5.85 18.51
C ILE A 89 -2.41 5.67 18.50
N LEU A 90 -1.78 5.52 19.67
CA LEU A 90 -0.36 5.25 19.79
C LEU A 90 0.05 3.98 19.04
N LEU A 91 -0.70 2.89 19.24
CA LEU A 91 -0.51 1.62 18.55
C LEU A 91 -0.56 1.81 17.03
N SER A 92 -1.53 2.57 16.51
CA SER A 92 -1.67 2.82 15.08
C SER A 92 -0.48 3.59 14.49
N VAL A 93 0.04 4.59 15.22
CA VAL A 93 1.23 5.35 14.81
C VAL A 93 2.46 4.43 14.80
N VAL A 94 2.68 3.66 15.85
CA VAL A 94 3.81 2.73 15.96
C VAL A 94 3.74 1.66 14.87
N ALA A 95 2.58 1.06 14.66
CA ALA A 95 2.36 0.05 13.62
C ALA A 95 2.61 0.61 12.21
N SER A 96 2.24 1.87 11.96
CA SER A 96 2.51 2.54 10.68
C SER A 96 4.00 2.73 10.45
N ILE A 97 4.75 3.17 11.47
CA ILE A 97 6.21 3.33 11.38
C ILE A 97 6.90 1.98 11.19
N CYS A 98 6.48 0.96 11.93
CA CYS A 98 7.02 -0.40 11.80
C CYS A 98 6.74 -0.99 10.41
N ALA A 99 5.57 -0.72 9.83
CA ALA A 99 5.21 -1.21 8.51
C ALA A 99 6.04 -0.59 7.38
N CYS A 100 6.56 0.64 7.54
CA CYS A 100 7.39 1.30 6.52
C CYS A 100 8.73 0.61 6.23
N GLY A 101 9.13 -0.41 7.01
CA GLY A 101 10.40 -1.13 6.85
C GLY A 101 10.28 -2.65 6.84
N ALA A 102 9.06 -3.19 6.74
CA ALA A 102 8.78 -4.62 6.72
C ALA A 102 8.49 -5.12 5.29
#